data_AF-A0A7C1XX92-F1
#
_entry.id   AF-A0A7C1XX92-F1
#
_cell.length_a   1.000
_cell.length_b   1.000
_cell.length_c   1.000
_cell.angle_alpha   90.00
_cell.angle_beta   90.00
_cell.angle_gamma   90.00
#
_symmetry.space_group_name_H-M   'P 1'
#
loop_
_entity.id
_entity.type
_entity.pdbx_description
1 polymer ?
#
loop_
_entity_poly.entity_id
_entity_poly.type
_entity_poly.pdbx_seq_one_letter_code
_entity_poly.pdbx_strand_id
1 'polypeptide(L)'
;MNGGNYACTTCPAFGITPLQHFKTPIKNAISDLSIPNGYFYTNIPQGLAWAWRTITPGVPFDEATVINDPTFVKHKAIILLTDGQNTVISADAYNAGFTSSSRRDARLKDLADAIKNLNDNDPDNDNEILIYTIQFANTSSSLVNLLKYVATNDDYYFYAPDRASLQTAFKKIAKDLSNLRLSK
;
A
#
# COMPACT_ATOMS: atom_id res chain seq x y z
N MET A 1 -32.30 10.87 -21.15
CA MET A 1 -31.49 10.16 -20.13
C MET A 1 -31.03 8.86 -20.77
N ASN A 2 -29.82 8.84 -21.34
CA ASN A 2 -29.32 7.74 -22.17
C ASN A 2 -28.69 6.63 -21.29
N GLY A 3 -29.43 5.55 -21.08
CA GLY A 3 -29.12 4.18 -21.56
C GLY A 3 -27.69 3.63 -21.59
N GLY A 4 -26.77 4.09 -20.75
CA GLY A 4 -25.48 3.42 -20.56
C GLY A 4 -25.59 2.34 -19.49
N ASN A 5 -25.45 1.07 -19.87
CA ASN A 5 -25.14 -0.02 -18.94
C ASN A 5 -23.75 0.23 -18.34
N TYR A 6 -23.65 1.14 -17.37
CA TYR A 6 -22.47 1.23 -16.53
C TYR A 6 -22.47 -0.04 -15.68
N ALA A 7 -21.53 -0.94 -15.95
CA ALA A 7 -21.28 -2.10 -15.11
C ALA A 7 -20.85 -1.57 -13.73
N CYS A 8 -21.82 -1.30 -12.85
CA CYS A 8 -21.57 -0.95 -11.47
C CYS A 8 -20.95 -2.18 -10.81
N THR A 9 -19.66 -2.11 -10.50
CA THR A 9 -19.01 -3.13 -9.68
C THR A 9 -19.64 -3.10 -8.29
N THR A 10 -20.21 -4.21 -7.85
CA THR A 10 -20.72 -4.37 -6.49
C THR A 10 -19.60 -4.07 -5.50
N CYS A 11 -19.86 -3.19 -4.53
CA CYS A 11 -18.90 -2.90 -3.46
C CYS A 11 -18.53 -4.21 -2.75
N PRO A 12 -17.23 -4.47 -2.50
CA PRO A 12 -16.82 -5.61 -1.69
C PRO A 12 -17.53 -5.59 -0.33
N ALA A 13 -17.91 -6.77 0.17
CA ALA A 13 -18.54 -6.91 1.49
C ALA A 13 -17.57 -6.66 2.66
N PHE A 14 -16.27 -6.48 2.35
CA PHE A 14 -15.19 -6.20 3.29
C PHE A 14 -14.59 -4.83 2.99
N GLY A 15 -14.14 -4.14 4.06
CA GLY A 15 -13.51 -2.83 3.98
C GLY A 15 -12.09 -2.84 4.52
N ILE A 16 -11.48 -1.66 4.59
CA ILE A 16 -10.20 -1.47 5.27
C ILE A 16 -10.40 -1.74 6.76
N THR A 17 -9.57 -2.61 7.34
CA THR A 17 -9.55 -2.84 8.78
C THR A 17 -8.81 -1.69 9.46
N PRO A 18 -9.44 -0.94 10.39
CA PRO A 18 -8.75 0.10 11.14
C PRO A 18 -7.55 -0.44 11.92
N LEU A 19 -6.57 0.42 12.22
CA LEU A 19 -5.41 0.02 13.01
C LEU A 19 -5.84 -0.46 14.40
N GLN A 20 -5.32 -1.62 14.80
CA GLN A 20 -5.62 -2.22 16.09
C GLN A 20 -4.53 -3.22 16.51
N HIS A 21 -4.56 -3.64 17.77
CA HIS A 21 -3.59 -4.58 18.35
C HIS A 21 -4.17 -5.98 18.60
N PHE A 22 -5.46 -6.22 18.32
CA PHE A 22 -6.08 -7.53 18.47
C PHE A 22 -5.85 -8.40 17.24
N LYS A 23 -5.29 -9.59 17.43
CA LYS A 23 -4.95 -10.51 16.33
C LYS A 23 -6.18 -11.12 15.66
N THR A 24 -7.20 -11.48 16.42
CA THR A 24 -8.37 -12.21 15.89
C THR A 24 -9.13 -11.40 14.83
N PRO A 25 -9.51 -10.13 15.06
CA PRO A 25 -10.17 -9.34 14.03
C PRO A 25 -9.34 -9.17 12.76
N ILE A 26 -8.02 -8.98 12.88
CA ILE A 26 -7.10 -8.87 11.74
C ILE A 26 -7.08 -10.17 10.93
N LYS A 27 -6.99 -11.33 11.60
CA LYS A 27 -7.00 -12.63 10.93
C LYS A 27 -8.33 -12.90 10.23
N ASN A 28 -9.45 -12.55 10.86
CA ASN A 28 -10.77 -12.71 10.26
C ASN A 28 -10.87 -11.84 9.00
N ALA A 29 -10.48 -10.57 9.06
CA ALA A 29 -10.49 -9.68 7.89
C ALA A 29 -9.63 -10.21 6.73
N ILE A 30 -8.47 -10.82 7.02
CA ILE A 30 -7.64 -11.49 6.01
C ILE A 30 -8.37 -12.70 5.41
N SER A 31 -9.01 -13.52 6.24
CA SER A 31 -9.78 -14.69 5.78
C SER A 31 -11.01 -14.29 4.94
N ASP A 32 -11.57 -13.12 5.18
CA ASP A 32 -12.72 -12.57 4.45
C ASP A 32 -12.33 -11.97 3.09
N LEU A 33 -11.03 -11.79 2.81
CA LEU A 33 -10.57 -11.30 1.51
C LEU A 33 -10.91 -12.32 0.41
N SER A 34 -11.93 -11.99 -0.38
CA SER A 34 -12.31 -12.75 -1.57
C SER A 34 -12.26 -11.84 -2.79
N ILE A 35 -11.70 -12.31 -3.89
CA ILE A 35 -11.86 -11.65 -5.19
C ILE A 35 -13.28 -12.01 -5.68
N PRO A 36 -14.20 -11.05 -5.89
CA PRO A 36 -15.52 -11.35 -6.42
C PRO A 36 -15.44 -12.02 -7.81
N ASN A 37 -16.57 -12.45 -8.37
CA ASN A 37 -16.62 -12.76 -9.80
C ASN A 37 -16.85 -11.45 -10.59
N GLY A 38 -16.13 -11.24 -11.70
CA GLY A 38 -16.32 -10.05 -12.54
C GLY A 38 -15.06 -9.55 -13.25
N TYR A 39 -15.14 -8.32 -13.75
CA TYR A 39 -14.04 -7.62 -14.37
C TYR A 39 -13.25 -6.84 -13.31
N PHE A 40 -11.99 -7.20 -13.12
CA PHE A 40 -11.08 -6.57 -12.15
C PHE A 40 -9.99 -5.77 -12.84
N TYR A 41 -9.42 -4.84 -12.08
CA TYR A 41 -8.33 -4.00 -12.51
C TYR A 41 -7.47 -3.63 -11.30
N THR A 42 -6.28 -3.13 -11.58
CA THR A 42 -5.25 -2.87 -10.60
C THR A 42 -5.05 -1.36 -10.49
N ASN A 43 -5.38 -0.81 -9.32
CA ASN A 43 -5.21 0.61 -9.00
C ASN A 43 -4.31 0.76 -7.77
N ILE A 44 -3.01 0.56 -7.99
CA ILE A 44 -1.98 0.61 -6.95
C ILE A 44 -1.96 1.98 -6.24
N PRO A 45 -2.05 3.15 -6.93
CA PRO A 45 -2.09 4.45 -6.27
C PRO A 45 -3.20 4.56 -5.22
N GLN A 46 -4.39 4.03 -5.52
CA GLN A 46 -5.51 4.11 -4.58
C GLN A 46 -5.26 3.26 -3.34
N GLY A 47 -4.69 2.06 -3.51
CA GLY A 47 -4.28 1.21 -2.39
C GLY A 47 -3.24 1.89 -1.50
N LEU A 48 -2.20 2.48 -2.11
CA LEU A 48 -1.17 3.21 -1.37
C LEU A 48 -1.73 4.44 -0.64
N ALA A 49 -2.66 5.18 -1.26
CA ALA A 49 -3.26 6.36 -0.66
C ALA A 49 -4.09 6.01 0.58
N TRP A 50 -4.86 4.93 0.52
CA TRP A 50 -5.62 4.44 1.67
C TRP A 50 -4.74 3.85 2.76
N ALA A 51 -3.65 3.16 2.41
CA ALA A 51 -2.68 2.70 3.39
C ALA A 51 -2.07 3.89 4.16
N TRP A 52 -1.70 4.96 3.46
CA TRP A 52 -1.19 6.18 4.08
C TRP A 52 -2.20 6.86 4.99
N ARG A 53 -3.46 6.99 4.55
CA ARG A 53 -4.56 7.54 5.38
C ARG A 53 -4.87 6.70 6.62
N THR A 54 -4.62 5.40 6.58
CA THR A 54 -4.90 4.51 7.73
C THR A 54 -3.80 4.57 8.78
N ILE A 55 -2.55 4.84 8.37
CA ILE A 55 -1.39 4.92 9.28
C ILE A 55 -1.09 6.35 9.76
N THR A 56 -1.80 7.33 9.21
CA THR A 56 -1.72 8.74 9.57
C THR A 56 -2.97 9.13 10.34
N PRO A 57 -2.88 9.85 11.47
CA PRO A 57 -4.05 10.33 12.20
C PRO A 57 -5.00 11.17 11.32
N GLY A 58 -6.30 11.08 11.56
CA GLY A 58 -7.32 11.80 10.83
C GLY A 58 -8.51 10.95 10.35
N VAL A 59 -9.70 11.55 10.30
CA VAL A 59 -10.90 10.88 9.80
C VAL A 59 -10.76 10.46 8.32
N PRO A 60 -11.29 9.30 7.89
CA PRO A 60 -12.18 8.41 8.64
C PRO A 60 -11.48 7.33 9.51
N PHE A 61 -10.15 7.21 9.50
CA PHE A 61 -9.39 6.23 10.29
C PHE A 61 -8.43 6.94 11.26
N ASP A 62 -8.89 7.19 12.48
CA ASP A 62 -8.15 8.00 13.47
C ASP A 62 -7.42 7.14 14.52
N GLU A 63 -7.31 5.83 14.28
CA GLU A 63 -6.70 4.89 15.23
C GLU A 63 -5.16 5.00 15.28
N ALA A 64 -4.55 5.69 14.31
CA ALA A 64 -3.13 5.99 14.34
C ALA A 64 -2.81 6.93 15.51
N THR A 65 -2.32 6.37 16.62
CA THR A 65 -2.04 7.14 17.84
C THR A 65 -1.05 8.28 17.59
N VAL A 66 -1.38 9.48 18.07
CA VAL A 66 -0.41 10.58 18.26
C VAL A 66 0.16 10.46 19.66
N ILE A 67 1.48 10.36 19.79
CA ILE A 67 2.16 10.31 21.09
C ILE A 67 2.86 11.65 21.27
N ASN A 68 2.37 12.46 22.21
CA ASN A 68 2.92 13.77 22.52
C ASN A 68 4.11 13.64 23.50
N ASP A 69 5.12 12.86 23.11
CA ASP A 69 6.38 12.70 23.84
C ASP A 69 7.53 13.00 22.87
N PRO A 70 8.32 14.07 23.10
CA PRO A 70 9.39 14.47 22.19
C PRO A 70 10.55 13.46 22.14
N THR A 71 10.58 12.47 23.01
CA THR A 71 11.59 11.40 23.00
C THR A 71 11.07 10.09 22.37
N PHE A 72 9.79 10.06 21.99
CA PHE A 72 9.16 8.88 21.41
C PHE A 72 9.19 8.94 19.88
N VAL A 73 10.04 8.14 19.25
CA VAL A 73 10.00 7.93 17.79
C VAL A 73 8.98 6.87 17.42
N LYS A 74 8.00 7.21 16.57
CA LYS A 74 6.99 6.28 16.05
C LYS A 74 7.37 5.80 14.65
N HIS A 75 7.85 4.57 14.53
CA HIS A 75 8.09 3.96 13.23
C HIS A 75 6.78 3.59 12.52
N LYS A 76 6.64 4.04 11.27
CA LYS A 76 5.49 3.75 10.40
C LYS A 76 6.00 3.01 9.16
N ALA A 77 5.27 1.97 8.75
CA ALA A 77 5.64 1.20 7.57
C ALA A 77 4.41 0.75 6.79
N ILE A 78 4.52 0.77 5.46
CA ILE A 78 3.56 0.25 4.50
C ILE A 78 4.21 -0.90 3.75
N ILE A 79 3.48 -2.00 3.59
CA ILE A 79 3.88 -3.11 2.72
C ILE A 79 2.94 -3.13 1.52
N LEU A 80 3.45 -2.78 0.35
CA LEU A 80 2.72 -2.75 -0.90
C LEU A 80 3.02 -4.01 -1.72
N LEU A 81 2.07 -4.94 -1.77
CA LEU A 81 2.17 -6.16 -2.57
C LEU A 81 1.32 -6.05 -3.83
N THR A 82 1.88 -6.42 -4.98
CA THR A 82 1.11 -6.51 -6.22
C THR A 82 1.66 -7.59 -7.16
N ASP A 83 0.76 -8.22 -7.91
CA ASP A 83 1.06 -9.20 -8.96
C ASP A 83 0.94 -8.63 -10.38
N GLY A 84 0.60 -7.35 -10.49
CA GLY A 84 0.22 -6.74 -11.75
C GLY A 84 0.59 -5.28 -11.86
N GLN A 85 0.61 -4.80 -13.10
CA GLN A 85 0.79 -3.38 -13.40
C GLN A 85 -0.51 -2.62 -13.17
N ASN A 86 -0.45 -1.29 -13.07
CA ASN A 86 -1.65 -0.47 -13.08
C ASN A 86 -2.45 -0.68 -14.37
N THR A 87 -3.76 -0.95 -14.25
CA THR A 87 -4.66 -1.17 -15.39
C THR A 87 -5.88 -0.27 -15.30
N VAL A 88 -6.38 0.24 -16.43
CA VAL A 88 -7.51 1.18 -16.47
C VAL A 88 -8.75 0.53 -17.04
N ILE A 89 -9.91 0.82 -16.45
CA ILE A 89 -11.22 0.45 -17.00
C ILE A 89 -12.05 1.72 -17.29
N SER A 90 -12.79 1.75 -18.40
CA SER A 90 -13.53 2.94 -18.86
C SER A 90 -14.75 3.30 -18.01
N ALA A 91 -15.17 2.45 -17.06
CA ALA A 91 -16.39 2.60 -16.27
C ALA A 91 -16.15 2.86 -14.76
N ASP A 92 -14.94 3.18 -14.35
CA ASP A 92 -14.63 3.49 -12.94
C ASP A 92 -14.79 5.00 -12.66
N ALA A 93 -15.78 5.36 -11.83
CA ALA A 93 -16.04 6.73 -11.41
C ALA A 93 -14.86 7.37 -10.64
N TYR A 94 -13.96 6.56 -10.07
CA TYR A 94 -12.74 7.02 -9.41
C TYR A 94 -11.58 7.31 -10.38
N ASN A 95 -11.77 7.11 -11.69
CA ASN A 95 -10.78 7.46 -12.72
C ASN A 95 -10.73 8.95 -13.05
N ALA A 96 -11.06 9.86 -12.13
CA ALA A 96 -11.12 11.33 -12.29
C ALA A 96 -9.89 11.96 -13.00
N GLY A 97 -9.78 11.79 -14.33
CA GLY A 97 -8.60 12.06 -15.14
C GLY A 97 -7.57 10.92 -15.28
N PHE A 98 -7.65 9.81 -14.53
CA PHE A 98 -6.67 8.70 -14.56
C PHE A 98 -6.98 7.64 -15.63
N THR A 99 -7.00 8.09 -16.89
CA THR A 99 -7.47 7.31 -18.04
C THR A 99 -6.40 6.45 -18.73
N SER A 100 -5.15 6.47 -18.26
CA SER A 100 -4.08 5.59 -18.75
C SER A 100 -3.25 4.98 -17.61
N SER A 101 -2.65 3.81 -17.87
CA SER A 101 -1.69 3.17 -16.97
C SER A 101 -0.51 4.08 -16.64
N SER A 102 0.03 4.79 -17.63
CA SER A 102 1.13 5.74 -17.44
C SER A 102 0.79 6.89 -16.48
N ARG A 103 -0.43 7.44 -16.52
CA ARG A 103 -0.86 8.48 -15.57
C ARG A 103 -1.00 7.92 -14.16
N ARG A 104 -1.41 6.66 -14.01
CA ARG A 104 -1.47 5.98 -12.71
C ARG A 104 -0.07 5.69 -12.16
N ASP A 105 0.86 5.29 -13.02
CA ASP A 105 2.26 5.08 -12.63
C ASP A 105 2.89 6.39 -12.16
N ALA A 106 2.67 7.50 -12.88
CA ALA A 106 3.13 8.83 -12.46
C ALA A 106 2.53 9.21 -11.09
N ARG A 107 1.22 9.01 -10.91
CA ARG A 107 0.57 9.31 -9.63
C ARG A 107 1.07 8.43 -8.48
N LEU A 108 1.38 7.17 -8.75
CA LEU A 108 1.97 6.26 -7.76
C LEU A 108 3.32 6.80 -7.28
N LYS A 109 4.14 7.31 -8.21
CA LYS A 109 5.43 7.93 -7.90
C LYS A 109 5.26 9.20 -7.06
N ASP A 110 4.40 10.13 -7.50
CA ASP A 110 4.13 11.37 -6.74
C ASP A 110 3.68 11.07 -5.30
N LEU A 111 2.82 10.07 -5.15
CA LEU A 111 2.31 9.64 -3.85
C LEU A 111 3.41 9.00 -3.00
N ALA A 112 4.24 8.13 -3.60
CA ALA A 112 5.35 7.52 -2.90
C ALA A 112 6.36 8.57 -2.43
N ASP A 113 6.67 9.57 -3.26
CA ASP A 113 7.60 10.64 -2.88
C ASP A 113 7.05 11.50 -1.73
N ALA A 114 5.74 11.79 -1.74
CA ALA A 114 5.09 12.48 -0.63
C ALA A 114 5.08 11.64 0.67
N ILE A 115 4.86 10.33 0.57
CA ILE A 115 4.80 9.42 1.74
C ILE A 115 6.19 9.19 2.34
N LYS A 116 7.19 8.90 1.49
CA LYS A 116 8.54 8.61 1.96
C LYS A 116 9.11 9.80 2.72
N ASN A 117 8.73 11.03 2.34
CA ASN A 117 9.14 12.27 3.00
C ASN A 117 10.65 12.28 3.34
N LEU A 118 11.50 11.80 2.41
CA LEU A 118 12.92 11.52 2.67
C LEU A 118 13.75 12.77 3.01
N ASN A 119 13.17 13.95 2.82
CA ASN A 119 13.79 15.25 3.11
C ASN A 119 13.15 15.89 4.35
N ASP A 120 12.51 15.11 5.21
CA ASP A 120 12.09 15.65 6.50
C ASP A 120 13.34 16.15 7.23
N ASN A 121 13.30 17.41 7.66
CA ASN A 121 14.36 18.01 8.46
C ASN A 121 14.19 17.66 9.94
N ASP A 122 13.23 16.80 10.27
CA ASP A 122 13.07 16.23 11.59
C ASP A 122 14.30 15.37 11.95
N PRO A 123 15.09 15.78 12.98
CA PRO A 123 16.30 15.05 13.38
C PRO A 123 16.00 13.64 13.93
N ASP A 124 14.76 13.37 14.34
CA ASP A 124 14.33 12.10 14.92
C ASP A 124 13.65 11.18 13.88
N ASN A 125 13.41 11.69 12.67
CA ASN A 125 12.88 10.95 11.52
C ASN A 125 11.54 10.24 11.81
N ASP A 126 10.74 10.78 12.73
CA ASP A 126 9.46 10.25 13.23
C ASP A 126 8.31 10.30 12.20
N ASN A 127 8.54 11.04 11.12
CA ASN A 127 7.63 11.23 10.00
C ASN A 127 8.00 10.41 8.77
N GLU A 128 9.19 9.79 8.72
CA GLU A 128 9.52 8.88 7.63
C GLU A 128 8.63 7.64 7.69
N ILE A 129 7.87 7.44 6.61
CA ILE A 129 7.08 6.23 6.42
C ILE A 129 7.84 5.33 5.46
N LEU A 130 8.25 4.17 5.98
CA LEU A 130 8.94 3.18 5.18
C LEU A 130 7.94 2.49 4.24
N ILE A 131 8.27 2.42 2.95
CA ILE A 131 7.49 1.69 1.95
C ILE A 131 8.29 0.47 1.52
N TYR A 132 7.83 -0.70 1.92
CA TYR A 132 8.26 -1.97 1.36
C TYR A 132 7.39 -2.30 0.15
N THR A 133 8.01 -2.74 -0.95
CA THR A 133 7.27 -3.20 -2.13
C THR A 133 7.58 -4.67 -2.40
N ILE A 134 6.54 -5.44 -2.75
CA ILE A 134 6.67 -6.84 -3.12
C ILE A 134 6.03 -7.05 -4.49
N GLN A 135 6.85 -7.39 -5.47
CA GLN A 135 6.41 -7.83 -6.79
C GLN A 135 6.17 -9.34 -6.76
N PHE A 136 4.93 -9.77 -6.97
CA PHE A 136 4.56 -11.19 -6.92
C PHE A 136 4.29 -11.76 -8.32
N ALA A 137 4.86 -12.92 -8.65
CA ALA A 137 4.53 -13.70 -9.85
C ALA A 137 4.52 -12.93 -11.21
N ASN A 138 5.20 -11.79 -11.29
CA ASN A 138 5.25 -10.91 -12.46
C ASN A 138 6.71 -10.61 -12.80
N THR A 139 7.09 -10.66 -14.07
CA THR A 139 8.49 -10.44 -14.52
C THR A 139 8.68 -9.14 -15.31
N SER A 140 7.65 -8.30 -15.42
CA SER A 140 7.68 -7.07 -16.21
C SER A 140 8.76 -6.11 -15.70
N SER A 141 9.75 -5.79 -16.54
CA SER A 141 10.83 -4.85 -16.20
C SER A 141 10.31 -3.45 -15.86
N SER A 142 9.23 -3.02 -16.52
CA SER A 142 8.56 -1.76 -16.20
C SER A 142 7.93 -1.76 -14.80
N LEU A 143 7.39 -2.89 -14.34
CA LEU A 143 6.88 -3.04 -12.98
C LEU A 143 8.02 -3.03 -11.95
N VAL A 144 9.13 -3.72 -12.25
CA VAL A 144 10.33 -3.72 -11.38
C VAL A 144 10.81 -2.30 -11.15
N ASN A 145 11.00 -1.52 -12.22
CA ASN A 145 11.48 -0.15 -12.12
C ASN A 145 10.51 0.75 -11.35
N LEU A 146 9.19 0.54 -11.54
CA LEU A 146 8.17 1.29 -10.82
C LEU A 146 8.18 0.97 -9.33
N LEU A 147 8.20 -0.31 -8.94
CA LEU A 147 8.14 -0.72 -7.55
C LEU A 147 9.44 -0.44 -6.78
N LYS A 148 10.60 -0.50 -7.45
CA LYS A 148 11.85 -0.01 -6.88
C LYS A 148 11.82 1.48 -6.57
N TYR A 149 11.26 2.30 -7.47
CA TYR A 149 11.10 3.73 -7.23
C TYR A 149 10.16 4.02 -6.04
N VAL A 150 9.09 3.23 -5.93
CA VAL A 150 8.07 3.38 -4.89
C VAL A 150 8.57 2.92 -3.52
N ALA A 151 9.47 1.93 -3.47
CA ALA A 151 10.11 1.51 -2.24
C ALA A 151 10.94 2.66 -1.63
N THR A 152 11.15 2.63 -0.31
CA THR A 152 12.01 3.62 0.37
C THR A 152 13.41 3.67 -0.23
N ASN A 153 13.99 2.51 -0.49
CA ASN A 153 15.20 2.34 -1.29
C ASN A 153 15.25 0.89 -1.85
N ASP A 154 16.32 0.55 -2.57
CA ASP A 154 16.47 -0.75 -3.23
C ASP A 154 16.40 -1.96 -2.27
N ASP A 155 16.76 -1.81 -0.99
CA ASP A 155 16.68 -2.89 0.02
C ASP A 155 15.23 -3.15 0.49
N TYR A 156 14.31 -2.24 0.20
CA TYR A 156 12.89 -2.32 0.55
C TYR A 156 12.04 -2.91 -0.59
N TYR A 157 12.66 -3.19 -1.74
CA TYR A 157 12.03 -3.90 -2.85
C TYR A 157 12.30 -5.40 -2.77
N PHE A 158 11.24 -6.20 -2.91
CA PHE A 158 11.34 -7.66 -2.96
C PHE A 158 10.69 -8.21 -4.22
N TYR A 159 11.41 -9.10 -4.89
CA TYR A 159 10.84 -9.92 -5.96
C TYR A 159 10.49 -11.31 -5.44
N ALA A 160 9.23 -11.71 -5.62
CA ALA A 160 8.69 -12.99 -5.19
C ALA A 160 8.04 -13.71 -6.39
N PRO A 161 8.80 -14.50 -7.17
CA PRO A 161 8.23 -15.27 -8.30
C PRO A 161 7.19 -16.32 -7.87
N ASP A 162 7.19 -16.74 -6.60
CA ASP A 162 6.36 -17.83 -6.09
C ASP A 162 5.99 -17.64 -4.61
N ARG A 163 5.18 -18.58 -4.09
CA ARG A 163 4.73 -18.53 -2.70
C ARG A 163 5.87 -18.65 -1.69
N ALA A 164 6.93 -19.41 -1.98
CA ALA A 164 8.03 -19.64 -1.05
C ALA A 164 8.92 -18.38 -0.90
N SER A 165 9.23 -17.73 -2.02
CA SER A 165 9.91 -16.44 -2.08
C SER A 165 9.05 -15.33 -1.45
N LEU A 166 7.72 -15.35 -1.65
CA LEU A 166 6.81 -14.42 -0.97
C LEU A 166 6.87 -14.56 0.55
N GLN A 167 6.81 -15.79 1.07
CA GLN A 167 6.97 -16.05 2.50
C GLN A 167 8.34 -15.59 3.02
N THR A 168 9.38 -15.73 2.20
CA THR A 168 10.73 -15.28 2.54
C THR A 168 10.81 -13.75 2.63
N ALA A 169 10.19 -13.04 1.69
CA ALA A 169 10.08 -11.57 1.72
C ALA A 169 9.38 -11.09 3.00
N PHE A 170 8.19 -11.64 3.32
CA PHE A 170 7.49 -11.27 4.55
C PHE A 170 8.26 -11.59 5.83
N LYS A 171 8.98 -12.71 5.89
CA LYS A 171 9.86 -13.03 7.04
C LYS A 171 10.99 -12.00 7.18
N LYS A 172 11.59 -11.57 6.08
CA LYS A 172 12.63 -10.54 6.09
C LYS A 172 12.06 -9.20 6.58
N ILE A 173 10.94 -8.74 6.01
CA ILE A 173 10.28 -7.50 6.46
C ILE A 173 9.90 -7.59 7.94
N ALA A 174 9.37 -8.72 8.41
CA ALA A 174 9.02 -8.89 9.83
C ALA A 174 10.23 -8.79 10.77
N LYS A 175 11.40 -9.29 10.34
CA LYS A 175 12.66 -9.14 11.08
C LYS A 175 13.10 -7.68 11.10
N ASP A 176 13.08 -7.01 9.96
CA ASP A 176 13.50 -5.61 9.81
C ASP A 176 12.60 -4.69 10.68
N LEU A 177 11.28 -4.90 10.65
CA LEU A 177 10.31 -4.21 11.53
C LEU A 177 10.48 -4.54 13.02
N SER A 178 10.88 -5.77 13.35
CA SER A 178 11.17 -6.16 14.73
C SER A 178 12.41 -5.46 15.27
N ASN A 179 13.45 -5.28 14.44
CA ASN A 179 14.64 -4.53 14.82
C ASN A 179 14.33 -3.06 15.07
N LEU A 180 13.50 -2.43 14.22
CA LEU A 180 13.01 -1.06 14.44
C LEU A 180 12.28 -0.91 15.78
N ARG A 181 11.57 -1.95 16.22
CA ARG A 181 10.92 -1.96 17.54
C ARG A 181 11.91 -2.07 18.70
N LEU A 182 13.09 -2.66 18.46
CA LEU A 182 14.06 -3.05 19.50
C LEU A 182 15.24 -2.08 19.64
N SER A 183 15.51 -1.18 18.69
CA SER A 183 16.67 -0.27 18.71
C SER A 183 16.59 0.88 19.73
N LYS A 184 16.10 0.59 20.94
CA LYS A 184 16.06 1.49 22.10
C LYS A 184 17.04 1.03 23.18
#